data_AF-A0A2V6Z3Q4-F1
#
_entry.id   AF-A0A2V6Z3Q4-F1
#
_cell.length_a   1.000
_cell.length_b   1.000
_cell.length_c   1.000
_cell.angle_alpha   90.00
_cell.angle_beta   90.00
_cell.angle_gamma   90.00
#
_symmetry.space_group_name_H-M   'P 1'
#
loop_
_entity.id
_entity.type
_entity.pdbx_description
1 polymer ?
#
loop_
_entity_poly.entity_id
_entity_poly.type
_entity_poly.pdbx_seq_one_letter_code
_entity_poly.pdbx_strand_id
1 'polypeptide(L)'
;MSVSSATITLWVTRSRVGAAVRILAGALALLAPAAGASAGTTERVSVDSGGNEADGESRFRPAISADGSFVAFTSFATNLVPADGNRTMDVFV
;
A
#
# COMPACT_ATOMS: atom_id res chain seq x y z
N MET A 1 -2.40 -16.75 -48.03
CA MET A 1 -2.03 -17.27 -46.70
C MET A 1 -1.25 -16.17 -46.00
N SER A 2 -1.85 -15.55 -44.99
CA SER A 2 -1.27 -14.45 -44.20
C SER A 2 -0.43 -15.02 -43.06
N VAL A 3 0.79 -14.52 -42.87
CA VAL A 3 1.46 -14.48 -41.56
C VAL A 3 2.33 -13.22 -41.44
N SER A 4 1.73 -12.22 -40.79
CA SER A 4 2.21 -11.18 -39.89
C SER A 4 3.69 -10.76 -39.86
N SER A 5 3.89 -9.47 -40.13
CA SER A 5 5.10 -8.68 -39.85
C SER A 5 5.24 -8.42 -38.34
N ALA A 6 6.39 -8.75 -37.75
CA ALA A 6 6.72 -8.44 -36.36
C ALA A 6 7.89 -7.47 -36.31
N THR A 7 7.59 -6.18 -36.06
CA THR A 7 8.59 -5.14 -35.84
C THR A 7 9.13 -5.26 -34.40
N ILE A 8 10.36 -5.72 -34.27
CA ILE A 8 11.10 -5.84 -33.01
C ILE A 8 11.45 -4.45 -32.49
N THR A 9 10.92 -4.06 -31.33
CA THR A 9 11.34 -2.84 -30.61
C THR A 9 12.14 -3.23 -29.37
N LEU A 10 13.41 -2.84 -29.34
CA LEU A 10 14.43 -3.20 -28.36
C LEU A 10 14.41 -2.20 -27.18
N TRP A 11 14.30 -2.66 -25.93
CA TRP A 11 14.53 -1.82 -24.74
C TRP A 11 15.84 -2.24 -24.06
N VAL A 12 16.80 -1.31 -23.94
CA VAL A 12 18.10 -1.54 -23.27
C VAL A 12 18.03 -1.07 -21.81
N THR A 13 18.27 -1.97 -20.85
CA THR A 13 18.53 -1.65 -19.44
C THR A 13 20.04 -1.67 -19.18
N ARG A 14 20.61 -0.62 -18.56
CA ARG A 14 22.02 -0.63 -18.11
C ARG A 14 22.12 -0.56 -16.59
N SER A 15 22.50 -1.68 -15.98
CA SER A 15 22.96 -1.80 -14.60
C SER A 15 24.36 -1.19 -14.46
N ARG A 16 24.62 -0.42 -13.39
CA ARG A 16 25.98 -0.09 -12.95
C ARG A 16 26.39 -1.13 -11.92
N VAL A 17 27.10 -2.16 -12.36
CA VAL A 17 28.38 -2.68 -11.82
C VAL A 17 28.68 -3.97 -12.59
N GLY A 18 29.84 -4.00 -13.27
CA GLY A 18 30.34 -5.16 -14.03
C GLY A 18 30.18 -5.02 -15.54
N ALA A 19 31.30 -4.93 -16.26
CA ALA A 19 31.36 -4.73 -17.69
C ALA A 19 30.71 -5.88 -18.48
N ALA A 20 29.72 -5.55 -19.31
CA ALA A 20 29.45 -6.24 -20.56
C ALA A 20 29.00 -5.19 -21.60
N VAL A 21 29.88 -4.90 -22.56
CA VAL A 21 29.59 -4.03 -23.69
C VAL A 21 28.50 -4.70 -24.53
N ARG A 22 27.37 -4.01 -24.79
CA ARG A 22 26.60 -4.13 -26.04
C ARG A 22 25.52 -3.05 -26.24
N ILE A 23 25.78 -2.21 -27.27
CA ILE A 23 24.93 -1.51 -28.26
C ILE A 23 23.73 -0.64 -27.80
N LEU A 24 23.60 0.50 -28.48
CA LEU A 24 22.70 1.64 -28.26
C LEU A 24 21.36 1.46 -29.01
N ALA A 25 20.22 1.67 -28.33
CA ALA A 25 18.95 2.10 -28.94
C ALA A 25 18.16 2.90 -27.88
N GLY A 26 17.66 4.08 -28.26
CA GLY A 26 17.20 5.12 -27.36
C GLY A 26 15.82 4.90 -26.73
N ALA A 27 15.73 5.21 -25.44
CA ALA A 27 14.57 5.74 -24.77
C ALA A 27 15.08 6.65 -23.63
N LEU A 28 14.49 7.83 -23.48
CA LEU A 28 14.80 8.79 -22.41
C LEU A 28 14.41 8.17 -21.06
N ALA A 29 15.33 7.46 -20.43
CA ALA A 29 15.14 6.92 -19.09
C ALA A 29 15.38 8.05 -18.06
N LEU A 30 14.31 8.71 -17.61
CA LEU A 30 14.33 9.31 -16.27
C LEU A 30 14.01 8.22 -15.25
N LEU A 31 14.85 7.20 -15.19
CA LEU A 31 14.94 6.32 -14.03
C LEU A 31 16.00 6.94 -13.13
N ALA A 32 15.61 7.98 -12.38
CA ALA A 32 16.20 8.14 -11.06
C ALA A 32 16.03 6.78 -10.36
N PRO A 33 17.00 6.30 -9.56
CA PRO A 33 16.59 5.33 -8.55
C PRO A 33 15.44 6.02 -7.82
N ALA A 34 14.25 5.43 -7.83
CA ALA A 34 13.39 5.61 -6.67
C ALA A 34 14.27 5.08 -5.54
N ALA A 35 15.01 5.99 -4.91
CA ALA A 35 15.83 5.74 -3.74
C ALA A 35 14.96 4.86 -2.87
N GLY A 36 15.43 3.64 -2.58
CA GLY A 36 14.63 2.52 -2.10
C GLY A 36 13.60 2.92 -1.06
N ALA A 37 12.44 3.38 -1.52
CA ALA A 37 11.30 3.63 -0.70
C ALA A 37 10.69 2.26 -0.57
N SER A 38 11.07 1.56 0.50
CA SER A 38 10.17 0.58 1.07
C SER A 38 8.89 1.36 1.31
N ALA A 39 7.88 1.19 0.44
CA ALA A 39 6.58 1.77 0.68
C ALA A 39 6.11 1.17 2.01
N GLY A 40 5.86 2.03 3.00
CA GLY A 40 5.25 1.58 4.25
C GLY A 40 3.91 0.90 3.91
N THR A 41 3.64 -0.23 4.53
CA THR A 41 2.31 -0.83 4.47
C THR A 41 1.37 0.03 5.28
N THR A 42 0.21 0.37 4.72
CA THR A 42 -0.89 0.99 5.47
C THR A 42 -1.92 -0.08 5.76
N GLU A 43 -2.35 -0.18 7.02
CA GLU A 43 -3.37 -1.12 7.47
C GLU A 43 -4.55 -0.34 8.08
N ARG A 44 -5.76 -0.84 7.87
CA ARG A 44 -6.96 -0.28 8.49
C ARG A 44 -7.17 -0.95 9.85
N VAL A 45 -7.14 -0.16 10.91
CA VAL A 45 -7.34 -0.66 12.29
C VAL A 45 -8.82 -0.73 12.70
N SER A 46 -9.71 -0.04 11.99
CA SER A 46 -11.15 -0.05 12.24
C SER A 46 -11.81 -1.25 11.57
N VAL A 47 -11.42 -2.46 11.99
CA VAL A 47 -11.97 -3.74 11.53
C VAL A 47 -12.32 -4.61 12.72
N ASP A 48 -13.32 -5.47 12.57
CA ASP A 48 -13.65 -6.49 13.57
C ASP A 48 -12.63 -7.64 13.56
N SER A 49 -12.78 -8.62 14.47
CA SER A 49 -11.89 -9.80 14.53
C SER A 49 -11.94 -10.69 13.28
N GLY A 50 -12.93 -10.52 12.40
CA GLY A 50 -13.06 -11.20 11.12
C GLY A 50 -12.52 -10.38 9.94
N GLY A 51 -12.01 -9.18 10.18
CA GLY A 51 -11.51 -8.27 9.14
C GLY A 51 -12.61 -7.47 8.43
N ASN A 52 -13.86 -7.48 8.92
CA ASN A 52 -14.92 -6.67 8.36
C ASN A 52 -14.72 -5.20 8.76
N GLU A 53 -14.91 -4.30 7.80
CA GLU A 53 -14.76 -2.87 8.02
C GLU A 53 -15.85 -2.33 8.97
N ALA A 54 -15.47 -1.36 9.81
CA ALA A 54 -16.40 -0.58 10.63
C ALA A 54 -17.58 -0.01 9.81
N ASP A 55 -18.80 -0.13 10.33
CA ASP A 55 -20.03 0.42 9.73
C ASP A 55 -20.38 1.84 10.21
N GLY A 56 -19.54 2.40 11.08
CA GLY A 56 -19.67 3.74 11.65
C GLY A 56 -18.37 4.54 11.55
N GLU A 57 -18.49 5.85 11.72
CA GLU A 57 -17.34 6.75 11.63
C GLU A 57 -16.41 6.62 12.85
N SER A 58 -15.10 6.66 12.59
CA SER A 58 -14.10 6.88 13.63
C SER A 58 -13.89 8.38 13.84
N ARG A 59 -13.92 8.84 15.09
CA ARG A 59 -13.79 10.26 15.45
C ARG A 59 -12.56 10.54 16.30
N PHE A 60 -12.30 11.84 16.48
CA PHE A 60 -11.17 12.38 17.23
C PHE A 60 -9.80 11.95 16.68
N ARG A 61 -8.73 12.43 17.33
CA ARG A 61 -7.36 12.16 16.87
C ARG A 61 -6.91 10.82 17.47
N PRO A 62 -6.61 9.79 16.65
CA PRO A 62 -6.12 8.52 17.16
C PRO A 62 -4.71 8.70 17.77
N ALA A 63 -4.31 7.73 18.59
CA ALA A 63 -2.97 7.64 19.16
C ALA A 63 -2.33 6.31 18.79
N ILE A 64 -1.01 6.32 18.57
CA ILE A 64 -0.21 5.13 18.28
C ILE A 64 0.84 4.95 19.37
N SER A 65 1.09 3.71 19.79
CA SER A 65 2.15 3.40 20.74
C SER A 65 3.53 3.72 20.14
N ALA A 66 4.53 3.99 20.98
CA ALA A 66 5.86 4.39 20.52
C ALA A 66 6.55 3.32 19.66
N ASP A 67 6.20 2.05 19.86
CA ASP A 67 6.67 0.90 19.11
C ASP A 67 5.78 0.52 17.91
N GLY A 68 4.62 1.18 17.75
CA GLY A 68 3.68 0.94 16.66
C GLY A 68 2.80 -0.30 16.82
N SER A 69 2.86 -0.99 17.96
CA SER A 69 2.12 -2.24 18.21
C SER A 69 0.63 -2.04 18.50
N PHE A 70 0.22 -0.84 18.91
CA PHE A 70 -1.17 -0.53 19.28
C PHE A 70 -1.64 0.80 18.70
N VAL A 71 -2.91 0.86 18.32
CA VAL A 71 -3.56 2.09 17.84
C VAL A 71 -4.85 2.31 18.61
N ALA A 72 -4.86 3.34 19.45
CA ALA A 72 -6.07 3.76 20.16
C ALA A 72 -6.90 4.69 19.29
N PHE A 73 -8.18 4.37 19.09
CA PHE A 73 -9.13 5.19 18.32
C PHE A 73 -10.54 5.14 18.90
N THR A 74 -11.40 6.07 18.49
CA THR A 74 -12.80 6.08 18.90
C THR A 74 -13.71 5.85 17.70
N SER A 75 -14.83 5.12 17.89
CA SER A 75 -15.75 4.78 16.80
C SER A 75 -17.20 4.71 17.25
N PHE A 76 -18.12 5.04 16.35
CA PHE A 76 -19.58 4.81 16.49
C PHE A 76 -20.05 3.50 15.82
N ALA A 77 -19.11 2.68 15.36
CA ALA A 77 -19.41 1.46 14.62
C ALA A 77 -20.07 0.42 15.54
N THR A 78 -21.15 -0.18 15.04
CA THR A 78 -21.94 -1.19 15.78
C THR A 78 -21.47 -2.63 15.53
N ASN A 79 -20.50 -2.78 14.62
CA ASN A 79 -20.03 -4.08 14.14
C ASN A 79 -18.57 -4.40 14.50
N LEU A 80 -17.86 -3.52 15.21
CA LEU A 80 -16.48 -3.80 15.66
C LEU A 80 -16.45 -4.81 16.81
N VAL A 81 -17.49 -4.81 17.65
CA VAL A 81 -17.70 -5.79 18.71
C VAL A 81 -19.10 -6.38 18.55
N PRO A 82 -19.27 -7.71 18.68
CA PRO A 82 -20.59 -8.32 18.61
C PRO A 82 -21.54 -7.71 19.65
N ALA A 83 -22.74 -7.34 19.18
CA ALA A 83 -23.81 -6.73 19.98
C ALA A 83 -23.51 -5.31 20.51
N ASP A 84 -22.60 -4.57 19.88
CA ASP A 84 -22.39 -3.16 20.17
C ASP A 84 -23.49 -2.27 19.56
N GLY A 85 -24.65 -2.24 20.20
CA GLY A 85 -25.86 -1.58 19.69
C GLY A 85 -26.30 -0.31 20.43
N ASN A 86 -25.48 0.19 21.36
CA ASN A 86 -25.85 1.29 22.25
C ASN A 86 -25.81 2.69 21.58
N ARG A 87 -25.32 2.75 20.31
CA ARG A 87 -25.15 3.98 19.50
C ARG A 87 -24.30 5.06 20.19
N THR A 88 -23.45 4.64 21.10
CA THR A 88 -22.49 5.49 21.78
C THR A 88 -21.13 5.32 21.11
N MET A 89 -20.21 6.22 21.42
CA MET A 89 -18.85 6.13 20.92
C MET A 89 -18.02 5.30 21.90
N ASP A 90 -17.32 4.31 21.38
CA ASP A 90 -16.45 3.44 22.14
C ASP A 90 -14.97 3.67 21.79
N VAL A 91 -14.08 3.29 22.70
CA VAL A 91 -12.62 3.38 22.55
C VAL A 91 -12.06 1.98 22.30
N PHE A 92 -11.28 1.84 21.23
CA PHE A 92 -10.62 0.60 20.80
C PHE A 92 -9.09 0.78 20.83
N VAL A 93 -8.31 -0.30 21.01
CA VAL A 93 -6.82 -0.33 21.07
C VAL A 93 -6.28 -1.53 20.32
#